data_AF-W1X5J6-F1
#
_entry.id   AF-W1X5J6-F1
#
_cell.length_a   1.000
_cell.length_b   1.000
_cell.length_c   1.000
_cell.angle_alpha   90.00
_cell.angle_beta   90.00
_cell.angle_gamma   90.00
#
_symmetry.space_group_name_H-M   'P 1'
#
loop_
_entity.id
_entity.type
_entity.pdbx_description
1 polymer ?
#
loop_
_entity_poly.entity_id
_entity_poly.type
_entity_poly.pdbx_seq_one_letter_code
_entity_poly.pdbx_strand_id
1 'polypeptide(L)'
;EHKGVKVKYVNGIMKCIISEYLSGELLKGTGPDIFMILPEDFNTLSNVGAMKDLKKFIKKDKNFDSSRFYKTSFQFGQYQDKQFALPYESVQTFLLHYLL
;
A
#
# COMPACT_ATOMS: atom_id res chain seq x y z
N GLU A 1 -16.74 11.43 8.33
CA GLU A 1 -15.79 11.76 9.42
C GLU A 1 -15.87 10.72 10.53
N HIS A 2 -14.73 10.37 11.15
CA HIS A 2 -14.65 9.44 12.27
C HIS A 2 -14.13 10.15 13.53
N LYS A 3 -15.03 10.63 14.40
CA LYS A 3 -14.69 11.47 15.58
C LYS A 3 -13.76 10.81 16.62
N GLY A 4 -13.62 9.49 16.59
CA GLY A 4 -12.74 8.73 17.48
C GLY A 4 -11.35 8.42 16.90
N VAL A 5 -11.04 8.88 15.68
CA VAL A 5 -9.78 8.58 14.99
C VAL A 5 -8.92 9.84 14.90
N LYS A 6 -7.70 9.77 15.42
CA LYS A 6 -6.69 10.82 15.27
C LYS A 6 -5.59 10.32 14.35
N VAL A 7 -5.34 11.03 13.26
CA VAL A 7 -4.29 10.71 12.30
C VAL A 7 -3.06 11.57 12.58
N LYS A 8 -1.89 10.94 12.70
CA LYS A 8 -0.60 11.63 12.78
C LYS A 8 0.22 11.25 11.55
N TYR A 9 0.51 12.24 10.71
CA TYR A 9 1.31 12.04 9.51
C TYR A 9 2.80 12.09 9.84
N VAL A 10 3.58 11.22 9.19
CA VAL A 10 5.04 11.28 9.16
C VAL A 10 5.42 11.74 7.77
N ASN A 11 6.06 12.91 7.69
CA ASN A 11 6.44 13.57 6.44
C ASN A 11 7.96 13.66 6.33
N GLY A 12 8.47 13.94 5.12
CA GLY A 12 9.90 14.17 4.87
C GLY A 12 10.72 12.90 4.60
N ILE A 13 10.08 11.74 4.53
CA ILE A 13 10.72 10.49 4.10
C ILE A 13 10.73 10.46 2.58
N MET A 14 11.91 10.43 1.98
CA MET A 14 12.03 10.30 0.52
C MET A 14 11.61 8.89 0.08
N LYS A 15 10.96 8.79 -1.08
CA LYS A 15 10.53 7.50 -1.65
C LYS A 15 11.69 6.51 -1.77
N CYS A 16 12.90 6.98 -2.08
CA CYS A 16 14.10 6.14 -2.23
C CYS A 16 14.60 5.49 -0.93
N ILE A 17 14.21 6.00 0.25
CA ILE A 17 14.63 5.46 1.55
C ILE A 17 13.48 4.83 2.33
N ILE A 18 12.29 4.73 1.73
CA ILE A 18 11.10 4.28 2.45
C ILE A 18 11.22 2.82 2.92
N SER A 19 11.88 1.96 2.13
CA SER A 19 12.14 0.55 2.48
C SER A 19 13.06 0.44 3.69
N GLU A 20 14.12 1.23 3.73
CA GLU A 20 15.08 1.27 4.84
C GLU A 20 14.41 1.81 6.10
N TYR A 21 13.72 2.94 5.99
CA TYR A 21 12.96 3.53 7.09
C TYR A 21 11.94 2.54 7.67
N LEU A 22 11.12 1.93 6.82
CA LEU A 22 10.08 1.00 7.25
C LEU A 22 10.69 -0.23 7.93
N SER A 23 11.76 -0.80 7.37
CA SER A 23 12.45 -1.94 7.96
C SER A 23 13.00 -1.61 9.35
N GLY A 24 13.61 -0.43 9.51
CA GLY A 24 14.11 0.04 10.80
C GLY A 24 13.01 0.19 11.86
N GLU A 25 11.87 0.77 11.51
CA GLU A 25 10.76 0.95 12.45
C GLU A 25 10.05 -0.38 12.77
N LEU A 26 9.91 -1.28 11.80
CA LEU A 26 9.36 -2.62 12.04
C LEU A 26 10.25 -3.43 13.00
N LEU A 27 11.58 -3.39 12.84
CA LEU A 27 12.52 -4.09 13.72
C LEU A 27 12.51 -3.54 15.16
N LYS A 28 12.29 -2.23 15.32
CA LYS A 28 12.15 -1.59 16.64
C LYS A 28 10.78 -1.85 17.29
N GLY A 29 9.81 -2.39 16.56
CA GLY A 29 8.42 -2.49 17.00
C GLY A 29 7.71 -1.13 17.06
N THR A 30 8.25 -0.10 16.42
CA THR A 30 7.71 1.27 16.35
C THR A 30 7.11 1.59 14.98
N GLY A 31 6.90 0.56 14.15
CA GLY A 31 6.29 0.68 12.83
C GLY A 31 4.94 1.40 12.87
N PRO A 32 4.61 2.21 11.84
CA PRO A 32 3.32 2.89 11.78
C PRO A 32 2.17 1.91 11.54
N ASP A 33 0.97 2.27 12.00
CA ASP A 33 -0.26 1.48 11.78
C ASP A 33 -0.65 1.41 10.29
N ILE A 34 -0.34 2.46 9.54
CA ILE A 34 -0.60 2.61 8.10
C ILE A 34 0.66 3.16 7.45
N PHE A 35 1.15 2.49 6.41
CA PHE A 35 2.33 2.90 5.67
C PHE A 35 2.18 2.68 4.17
N MET A 36 2.95 3.45 3.40
CA MET A 36 3.13 3.19 1.97
C MET A 36 4.24 2.15 1.80
N ILE A 37 4.09 1.31 0.78
CA ILE A 37 5.06 0.29 0.40
C ILE A 37 5.47 0.49 -1.05
N LEU A 38 6.72 0.19 -1.35
CA LEU A 38 7.16 0.09 -2.73
C LEU A 38 6.72 -1.24 -3.34
N PRO A 39 6.42 -1.27 -4.65
CA PRO A 39 6.09 -2.51 -5.35
C PRO A 39 7.11 -3.63 -5.14
N GLU A 40 8.40 -3.32 -5.16
CA GLU A 40 9.49 -4.27 -4.97
C GLU A 40 9.50 -4.95 -3.59
N ASP A 41 8.97 -4.29 -2.55
CA ASP A 41 8.96 -4.82 -1.18
C ASP A 41 7.69 -5.62 -0.84
N PHE A 42 6.63 -5.46 -1.64
CA PHE A 42 5.30 -5.99 -1.33
C PHE A 42 5.31 -7.51 -1.08
N ASN A 43 5.94 -8.27 -1.98
CA ASN A 43 5.95 -9.74 -1.88
C ASN A 43 6.74 -10.20 -0.65
N THR A 44 7.88 -9.56 -0.37
CA THR A 44 8.72 -9.88 0.80
C THR A 44 7.95 -9.64 2.09
N LEU A 45 7.35 -8.46 2.24
CA LEU A 45 6.58 -8.10 3.44
C LEU A 45 5.34 -8.98 3.63
N SER A 46 4.69 -9.39 2.52
CA SER A 46 3.54 -10.30 2.55
C SER A 46 3.95 -11.69 3.03
N ASN A 47 5.07 -12.19 2.51
CA ASN A 47 5.56 -13.53 2.81
C ASN A 47 6.05 -13.68 4.26
N VAL A 48 6.74 -12.67 4.79
CA VAL A 48 7.23 -12.70 6.19
C VAL A 48 6.14 -12.41 7.22
N GLY A 49 4.90 -12.16 6.78
CA GLY A 49 3.77 -11.90 7.67
C GLY A 49 3.79 -10.51 8.33
N ALA A 50 4.54 -9.55 7.77
CA ALA A 50 4.60 -8.18 8.27
C ALA A 50 3.33 -7.36 7.97
N MET A 51 2.45 -7.85 7.09
CA MET A 51 1.23 -7.17 6.67
C MET A 51 -0.04 -7.94 7.04
N LYS A 52 -1.10 -7.19 7.33
CA LYS A 52 -2.40 -7.74 7.72
C LYS A 52 -3.26 -8.06 6.51
N ASP A 53 -3.94 -9.20 6.54
CA ASP A 53 -4.97 -9.52 5.54
C ASP A 53 -6.18 -8.59 5.68
N LEU A 54 -6.42 -7.80 4.64
CA LEU A 54 -7.48 -6.80 4.50
C LEU A 54 -8.80 -7.38 3.98
N LYS A 55 -8.81 -8.62 3.45
CA LYS A 55 -9.99 -9.21 2.79
C LYS A 55 -11.24 -9.20 3.67
N LYS A 56 -11.08 -9.48 4.97
CA LYS A 56 -12.17 -9.42 5.96
C LYS A 56 -12.69 -8.02 6.22
N PHE A 57 -11.84 -6.99 6.12
CA PHE A 57 -12.22 -5.59 6.30
C PHE A 57 -12.97 -5.09 5.08
N ILE A 58 -12.43 -5.36 3.88
CA ILE A 58 -13.05 -5.07 2.59
C ILE A 58 -14.46 -5.66 2.52
N LYS A 59 -14.63 -6.94 2.89
CA LYS A 59 -15.94 -7.61 2.86
C LYS A 59 -16.98 -6.99 3.81
N LYS A 60 -16.53 -6.38 4.91
CA LYS A 60 -17.42 -5.76 5.91
C LYS A 60 -17.81 -4.33 5.55
N ASP A 61 -16.99 -3.66 4.74
CA ASP A 61 -17.26 -2.29 4.31
C ASP A 61 -18.27 -2.29 3.15
N LYS A 62 -19.51 -1.87 3.44
CA LYS A 62 -20.59 -1.80 2.45
C LYS A 62 -20.36 -0.73 1.38
N ASN A 63 -19.49 0.24 1.64
CA ASN A 63 -19.20 1.33 0.72
C ASN A 63 -17.93 1.04 -0.11
N PHE A 64 -17.24 -0.06 0.17
CA PHE A 64 -16.06 -0.45 -0.59
C PHE A 64 -16.47 -1.01 -1.94
N ASP A 65 -15.92 -0.43 -3.01
CA ASP A 65 -16.17 -0.84 -4.38
C ASP A 65 -14.83 -1.02 -5.10
N SER A 66 -14.44 -2.28 -5.31
CA SER A 66 -13.18 -2.61 -5.99
C SER A 66 -13.18 -2.21 -7.47
N SER A 67 -14.35 -2.03 -8.08
CA SER A 67 -14.44 -1.64 -9.50
C SER A 67 -13.96 -0.20 -9.75
N ARG A 68 -13.84 0.60 -8.68
CA ARG A 68 -13.29 1.97 -8.75
C ARG A 68 -11.78 2.02 -8.89
N PHE A 69 -11.09 0.89 -8.75
CA PHE A 69 -9.65 0.79 -8.97
C PHE A 69 -9.35 0.24 -10.36
N TYR A 70 -8.20 0.62 -10.92
CA TYR A 70 -7.63 -0.13 -12.03
C TYR A 70 -7.40 -1.58 -11.60
N LYS A 71 -7.96 -2.52 -12.38
CA LYS A 71 -7.98 -3.95 -12.04
C LYS A 71 -6.59 -4.48 -11.70
N THR A 72 -5.60 -4.16 -12.53
CA THR A 72 -4.21 -4.62 -12.35
C THR A 72 -3.58 -4.06 -11.07
N SER A 73 -3.79 -2.78 -10.79
CA SER A 73 -3.30 -2.14 -9.56
C SER A 73 -3.94 -2.73 -8.30
N PHE A 74 -5.24 -3.05 -8.35
CA PHE A 74 -5.91 -3.71 -7.22
C PHE A 74 -5.40 -5.14 -7.00
N GLN A 75 -5.21 -5.89 -8.08
CA GLN A 75 -4.65 -7.24 -8.06
C GLN A 75 -3.20 -7.27 -7.58
N PHE A 76 -2.42 -6.21 -7.84
CA PHE A 76 -1.04 -6.12 -7.34
C PHE A 76 -0.96 -6.21 -5.81
N GLY A 77 -1.96 -5.70 -5.09
CA GLY A 77 -2.03 -5.81 -3.63
C GLY A 77 -2.44 -7.19 -3.10
N GLN A 78 -2.48 -8.22 -3.95
CA GLN A 78 -2.86 -9.59 -3.60
C GLN A 78 -1.65 -10.52 -3.52
N TYR A 79 -1.63 -11.37 -2.50
CA TYR A 79 -0.64 -12.42 -2.32
C TYR A 79 -1.33 -13.65 -1.72
N GLN A 80 -1.16 -14.83 -2.33
CA GLN A 80 -1.76 -16.10 -1.89
C GLN A 80 -3.26 -15.98 -1.49
N ASP A 81 -4.10 -15.50 -2.43
CA ASP A 81 -5.56 -15.32 -2.27
C ASP A 81 -6.03 -14.34 -1.18
N LYS A 82 -5.11 -13.58 -0.57
CA LYS A 82 -5.37 -12.53 0.41
C LYS A 82 -5.10 -11.16 -0.20
N GLN A 83 -5.73 -10.13 0.36
CA GLN A 83 -5.46 -8.74 0.00
C GLN A 83 -4.62 -8.12 1.12
N PHE A 84 -3.40 -7.70 0.85
CA PHE A 84 -2.50 -7.12 1.86
C PHE A 84 -2.32 -5.61 1.72
N ALA A 85 -2.52 -5.07 0.51
CA ALA A 85 -2.39 -3.65 0.24
C ALA A 85 -3.53 -3.16 -0.66
N LEU A 86 -3.85 -1.87 -0.58
CA LEU A 86 -4.74 -1.18 -1.51
C LEU A 86 -3.90 -0.21 -2.36
N PRO A 87 -4.15 -0.10 -3.68
CA PRO A 87 -3.39 0.80 -4.52
C PRO A 87 -3.68 2.26 -4.13
N TYR A 88 -2.63 2.98 -3.76
CA TYR A 88 -2.69 4.42 -3.47
C TYR A 88 -2.54 5.26 -4.74
N GLU A 89 -1.62 4.87 -5.62
CA GLU A 89 -1.35 5.51 -6.90
C GLU A 89 -1.27 4.47 -8.01
N SER A 90 -1.57 4.88 -9.24
CA SER A 90 -1.32 4.11 -10.46
C SER A 90 -0.63 5.02 -11.46
N VAL A 91 0.69 4.98 -11.47
CA VAL A 91 1.51 5.85 -12.32
C VAL A 91 1.54 5.26 -13.72
N GLN A 92 0.86 5.93 -14.65
CA GLN A 92 0.96 5.64 -16.07
C GLN A 92 2.19 6.36 -16.62
N THR A 93 3.06 5.62 -17.33
CA THR A 93 4.16 6.23 -18.07
C THR A 93 3.63 6.75 -19.40
N PHE A 94 3.59 8.08 -19.55
CA PHE A 94 3.35 8.70 -20.85
C PHE A 94 4.67 8.75 -21.63
N LEU A 95 4.61 8.36 -22.90
CA LEU A 95 5.75 8.44 -23.82
C LEU A 95 5.47 9.55 -24.83
N LEU A 96 6.46 10.41 -25.06
CA LEU A 96 6.40 11.46 -26.07
C LEU A 96 7.05 10.95 -27.37
N HIS A 97 6.42 11.19 -28.51
CA HIS A 97 6.95 10.88 -29.83
C HIS A 97 6.97 12.15 -30.69
N TYR A 98 8.06 12.39 -31.41
CA TYR A 98 8.17 13.47 -32.40
C TYR A 98 8.04 12.89 -33.81
N LEU A 99 7.18 13.50 -34.63
CA LEU A 99 7.17 13.28 -36.06
C LEU A 99 8.17 14.27 -36.69
N LEU A 100 9.16 13.74 -37.41
CA LEU A 100 10.07 14.54 -38.25
C LEU A 100 9.30 15.16 -39.42
#